data_AF-A0AA36NBD9-F1
#
_entry.id   AF-A0AA36NBD9-F1
#
_cell.length_a   1.000
_cell.length_b   1.000
_cell.length_c   1.000
_cell.angle_alpha   90.00
_cell.angle_beta   90.00
_cell.angle_gamma   90.00
#
_symmetry.space_group_name_H-M   'P 1'
#
loop_
_entity.id
_entity.type
_entity.pdbx_description
1 polymer ?
#
loop_
_entity_poly.entity_id
_entity_poly.type
_entity_poly.pdbx_seq_one_letter_code
_entity_poly.pdbx_strand_id
1 'polypeptide(L)'
;MGKVLIGHSLYVLPRLQRRFGGVFMDSRGSRYDRELELMEEADLLEPGAVIVADNVLKPGAPLFLWRITRDPCFDTEICPVGEFAMPAKDWVSVSVYRSGGASAAGGARPTSIQVLEEELRRLLLECLPDEEEALCKMGFQHCTEYKDGHSYMEGYFHALPHSAASVESIHPRHMRRKLRRAAAPLPLRAFIEAVRRCNRLSLEAMQAELRRSGEGKHLADVLARSAHFADLSIQIHWGEEVLAEEAMWHVDAANSFLHMAVGLQGRRALHAKRARRRTAKTAAERLWQEPGASYVGSPCCYPHAVEYPEVTWDRRIVAVQCRLLLTEEEMFGDRQNLSLLLDTDPEGNTASIVFRQTEAWPFRLPGLAEVQAVMKEMELS
;
A
#
# COMPACT_ATOMS: atom_id res chain seq x y z
N MET A 1 -16.04 39.43 16.09
CA MET A 1 -17.04 39.14 15.05
C MET A 1 -16.44 38.09 14.12
N GLY A 2 -17.10 36.94 13.95
CA GLY A 2 -16.60 35.88 13.05
C GLY A 2 -16.75 36.27 11.57
N LYS A 3 -15.83 35.82 10.72
CA LYS A 3 -15.88 36.03 9.27
C LYS A 3 -16.13 34.67 8.59
N VAL A 4 -17.15 34.59 7.77
CA VAL A 4 -17.40 33.41 6.92
C VAL A 4 -16.75 33.65 5.56
N LEU A 5 -15.92 32.71 5.12
CA LEU A 5 -15.29 32.74 3.81
C LEU A 5 -15.91 31.64 2.95
N ILE A 6 -16.53 32.04 1.85
CA ILE A 6 -17.19 31.10 0.93
C ILE A 6 -16.18 30.64 -0.11
N GLY A 7 -16.02 29.32 -0.25
CA GLY A 7 -15.18 28.72 -1.27
C GLY A 7 -14.55 27.41 -0.79
N HIS A 8 -13.89 26.71 -1.71
CA HIS A 8 -13.12 25.52 -1.35
C HIS A 8 -11.86 25.93 -0.56
N SER A 9 -11.59 25.24 0.55
CA SER A 9 -10.41 25.43 1.41
C SER A 9 -9.09 25.58 0.63
N LEU A 10 -8.86 24.72 -0.38
CA LEU A 10 -7.69 24.77 -1.28
C LEU A 10 -7.45 26.14 -1.96
N TYR A 11 -8.50 26.95 -2.17
CA TYR A 11 -8.40 28.28 -2.77
C TYR A 11 -8.48 29.41 -1.73
N VAL A 12 -9.09 29.13 -0.57
CA VAL A 12 -9.29 30.12 0.50
C VAL A 12 -8.06 30.21 1.39
N LEU A 13 -7.54 29.07 1.87
CA LEU A 13 -6.41 29.01 2.81
C LEU A 13 -5.19 29.80 2.30
N PRO A 14 -4.72 29.65 1.04
CA PRO A 14 -3.55 30.38 0.57
C PRO A 14 -3.71 31.90 0.49
N ARG A 15 -4.94 32.42 0.62
CA ARG A 15 -5.25 33.86 0.57
C ARG A 15 -5.36 34.48 1.97
N LEU A 16 -5.31 33.66 3.01
CA LEU A 16 -5.34 34.13 4.39
C LEU A 16 -3.96 34.69 4.75
N GLN A 17 -3.94 35.74 5.57
CA GLN A 17 -2.69 36.41 5.98
C GLN A 17 -2.47 36.37 7.49
N ARG A 18 -3.41 35.75 8.23
CA ARG A 18 -3.37 35.72 9.68
C ARG A 18 -3.13 34.29 10.14
N ARG A 19 -2.22 34.14 11.10
CA ARG A 19 -1.95 32.88 11.77
C ARG A 19 -3.08 32.53 12.75
N PHE A 20 -3.29 31.25 12.95
CA PHE A 20 -4.32 30.69 13.81
C PHE A 20 -3.66 30.06 15.03
N GLY A 21 -4.16 30.43 16.22
CA GLY A 21 -3.87 29.70 17.46
C GLY A 21 -4.76 28.45 17.64
N GLY A 22 -5.72 28.22 16.74
CA GLY A 22 -6.53 27.01 16.74
C GLY A 22 -7.26 26.78 15.43
N VAL A 23 -7.43 25.50 15.07
CA VAL A 23 -8.07 25.03 13.84
C VAL A 23 -9.04 23.91 14.19
N PHE A 24 -10.26 23.96 13.67
CA PHE A 24 -11.24 22.88 13.74
C PHE A 24 -11.52 22.34 12.34
N MET A 25 -11.32 21.05 12.14
CA MET A 25 -11.46 20.37 10.86
C MET A 25 -12.63 19.40 10.93
N ASP A 26 -13.74 19.77 10.30
CA ASP A 26 -14.97 18.98 10.23
C ASP A 26 -15.50 19.03 8.79
N SER A 27 -14.63 18.60 7.88
CA SER A 27 -14.89 18.63 6.43
C SER A 27 -14.74 17.21 5.87
N ARG A 28 -14.27 17.05 4.64
CA ARG A 28 -13.98 15.71 4.12
C ARG A 28 -12.63 15.25 4.66
N GLY A 29 -12.61 14.21 5.49
CA GLY A 29 -11.39 13.65 6.10
C GLY A 29 -10.24 13.35 5.11
N SER A 30 -10.57 12.97 3.86
CA SER A 30 -9.59 12.80 2.77
C SER A 30 -8.82 14.07 2.37
N ARG A 31 -9.23 15.24 2.87
CA ARG A 31 -8.61 16.54 2.61
C ARG A 31 -7.78 17.06 3.76
N TYR A 32 -7.94 16.51 4.97
CA TYR A 32 -7.36 17.11 6.17
C TYR A 32 -5.84 17.24 6.07
N ASP A 33 -5.16 16.22 5.55
CA ASP A 33 -3.71 16.26 5.36
C ASP A 33 -3.27 17.39 4.41
N ARG A 34 -3.97 17.54 3.27
CA ARG A 34 -3.65 18.59 2.30
C ARG A 34 -4.00 19.98 2.82
N GLU A 35 -5.08 20.12 3.59
CA GLU A 35 -5.46 21.39 4.21
C GLU A 35 -4.44 21.80 5.28
N LEU A 36 -3.97 20.84 6.09
CA LEU A 36 -2.88 21.05 7.05
C LEU A 36 -1.60 21.48 6.35
N GLU A 37 -1.21 20.80 5.27
CA GLU A 37 -0.05 21.16 4.45
C GLU A 37 -0.15 22.59 3.92
N LEU A 38 -1.31 22.99 3.40
CA LEU A 38 -1.53 24.37 2.92
C LEU A 38 -1.41 25.41 4.04
N MET A 39 -1.90 25.08 5.24
CA MET A 39 -1.77 25.97 6.40
C MET A 39 -0.30 26.14 6.80
N GLU A 40 0.51 25.08 6.75
CA GLU A 40 1.95 25.19 7.02
C GLU A 40 2.70 25.91 5.90
N GLU A 41 2.41 25.60 4.62
CA GLU A 41 3.02 26.26 3.46
C GLU A 41 2.77 27.78 3.47
N ALA A 42 1.59 28.21 3.92
CA ALA A 42 1.22 29.62 4.03
C ALA A 42 1.52 30.25 5.41
N ASP A 43 2.28 29.54 6.28
CA ASP A 43 2.63 29.95 7.65
C ASP A 43 1.41 30.39 8.49
N LEU A 44 0.27 29.73 8.32
CA LEU A 44 -1.00 30.06 8.97
C LEU A 44 -1.16 29.46 10.38
N LEU A 45 -0.20 28.69 10.90
CA LEU A 45 -0.30 28.08 12.23
C LEU A 45 0.68 28.76 13.19
N GLU A 46 0.19 29.24 14.34
CA GLU A 46 1.07 29.73 15.42
C GLU A 46 1.75 28.55 16.14
N PRO A 47 2.99 28.68 16.62
CA PRO A 47 3.53 27.76 17.62
C PRO A 47 2.58 27.65 18.82
N GLY A 48 2.19 26.43 19.17
CA GLY A 48 1.18 26.12 20.17
C GLY A 48 -0.25 26.04 19.61
N ALA A 49 -0.46 26.22 18.31
CA ALA A 49 -1.80 26.12 17.72
C ALA A 49 -2.43 24.75 17.96
N VAL A 50 -3.70 24.75 18.39
CA VAL A 50 -4.46 23.52 18.65
C VAL A 50 -5.29 23.16 17.43
N ILE A 51 -5.02 22.00 16.84
CA ILE A 51 -5.75 21.46 15.70
C ILE A 51 -6.63 20.33 16.20
N VAL A 52 -7.95 20.50 16.04
CA VAL A 52 -8.95 19.49 16.38
C VAL A 52 -9.56 19.01 15.08
N ALA A 53 -9.53 17.72 14.81
CA ALA A 53 -10.13 17.14 13.61
C ALA A 53 -11.16 16.08 13.98
N ASP A 54 -12.38 16.26 13.48
CA ASP A 54 -13.52 15.37 13.69
C ASP A 54 -13.59 14.31 12.60
N ASN A 55 -14.25 13.20 12.90
CA ASN A 55 -14.49 12.09 11.97
C ASN A 55 -13.23 11.43 11.39
N VAL A 56 -12.15 11.38 12.18
CA VAL A 56 -10.85 10.84 11.73
C VAL A 56 -10.83 9.31 11.65
N LEU A 57 -11.83 8.61 12.24
CA LEU A 57 -12.03 7.17 12.04
C LEU A 57 -13.14 6.87 11.01
N LYS A 58 -14.27 7.60 11.02
CA LYS A 58 -15.38 7.40 10.07
C LYS A 58 -15.98 8.73 9.60
N PRO A 59 -15.94 9.06 8.29
CA PRO A 59 -15.49 8.22 7.18
C PRO A 59 -13.96 8.00 7.14
N GLY A 60 -13.21 8.70 8.00
CA GLY A 60 -11.78 8.47 8.21
C GLY A 60 -10.89 9.56 7.60
N ALA A 61 -9.76 9.80 8.24
CA ALA A 61 -8.70 10.69 7.76
C ALA A 61 -7.31 10.04 7.94
N PRO A 62 -7.06 8.85 7.35
CA PRO A 62 -5.89 8.02 7.68
C PRO A 62 -4.55 8.71 7.37
N LEU A 63 -4.44 9.44 6.25
CA LEU A 63 -3.23 10.19 5.91
C LEU A 63 -2.95 11.32 6.90
N PHE A 64 -4.00 12.02 7.32
CA PHE A 64 -3.89 13.09 8.30
C PHE A 64 -3.48 12.53 9.66
N LEU A 65 -4.17 11.48 10.14
CA LEU A 65 -3.83 10.77 11.38
C LEU A 65 -2.39 10.30 11.38
N TRP A 66 -1.98 9.57 10.33
CA TRP A 66 -0.61 9.11 10.17
C TRP A 66 0.38 10.27 10.24
N ARG A 67 0.07 11.41 9.63
CA ARG A 67 0.98 12.56 9.66
C ARG A 67 1.10 13.15 11.06
N ILE A 68 -0.01 13.51 11.70
CA ILE A 68 0.01 14.22 12.99
C ILE A 68 0.56 13.33 14.12
N THR A 69 0.35 12.01 14.08
CA THR A 69 0.93 11.10 15.09
C THR A 69 2.41 10.80 14.87
N ARG A 70 2.92 10.99 13.65
CA ARG A 70 4.33 10.70 13.30
C ARG A 70 5.22 11.90 13.18
N ASP A 71 4.63 13.08 13.20
CA ASP A 71 5.34 14.32 13.03
C ASP A 71 5.51 15.04 14.37
N PRO A 72 6.67 14.99 15.11
CA PRO A 72 7.08 15.89 16.18
C PRO A 72 6.87 17.39 16.04
N CYS A 73 6.49 17.90 14.86
CA CYS A 73 5.89 19.22 14.79
C CYS A 73 4.50 19.25 15.45
N PHE A 74 3.95 18.10 15.82
CA PHE A 74 2.66 17.88 16.45
C PHE A 74 2.84 17.01 17.69
N ASP A 75 2.04 17.32 18.70
CA ASP A 75 1.80 16.50 19.86
C ASP A 75 0.33 16.11 19.85
N THR A 76 0.06 14.85 19.54
CA THR A 76 -1.29 14.40 19.17
C THR A 76 -1.85 13.42 20.18
N GLU A 77 -3.06 13.72 20.63
CA GLU A 77 -3.93 12.81 21.36
C GLU A 77 -5.10 12.39 20.46
N ILE A 78 -5.41 11.09 20.42
CA ILE A 78 -6.61 10.57 19.73
C ILE A 78 -7.67 10.26 20.78
N CYS A 79 -8.79 10.96 20.71
CA CYS A 79 -9.88 10.86 21.66
C CYS A 79 -11.01 10.01 21.05
N PRO A 80 -11.30 8.80 21.59
CA PRO A 80 -12.45 8.02 21.15
C PRO A 80 -13.76 8.69 21.57
N VAL A 81 -14.67 8.86 20.62
CA VAL A 81 -15.98 9.47 20.84
C VAL A 81 -17.09 8.58 20.27
N GLY A 82 -18.34 8.86 20.67
CA GLY A 82 -19.51 8.31 19.99
C GLY A 82 -19.84 9.15 18.78
N GLU A 83 -20.14 8.50 17.66
CA GLU A 83 -20.70 9.15 16.47
C GLU A 83 -22.04 9.81 16.82
N PHE A 84 -22.26 11.03 16.35
CA PHE A 84 -23.44 11.81 16.71
C PHE A 84 -24.72 11.21 16.10
N ALA A 85 -24.64 10.76 14.85
CA ALA A 85 -25.81 10.34 14.07
C ALA A 85 -26.17 8.85 14.24
N MET A 86 -25.30 8.05 14.84
CA MET A 86 -25.52 6.60 14.99
C MET A 86 -24.72 6.01 16.15
N PRO A 87 -25.14 4.85 16.71
CA PRO A 87 -24.40 4.16 17.77
C PRO A 87 -23.15 3.47 17.20
N ALA A 88 -22.22 4.26 16.67
CA ALA A 88 -20.93 3.85 16.18
C ALA A 88 -19.84 4.57 16.97
N LYS A 89 -18.69 3.93 17.15
CA LYS A 89 -17.47 4.63 17.60
C LYS A 89 -16.87 5.39 16.44
N ASP A 90 -16.36 6.57 16.76
CA ASP A 90 -15.56 7.44 15.90
C ASP A 90 -14.45 8.10 16.75
N TRP A 91 -13.56 8.85 16.12
CA TRP A 91 -12.43 9.50 16.78
C TRP A 91 -12.41 10.99 16.46
N VAL A 92 -11.94 11.76 17.45
CA VAL A 92 -11.47 13.13 17.27
C VAL A 92 -9.97 13.12 17.56
N SER A 93 -9.16 13.76 16.72
CA SER A 93 -7.76 14.00 17.06
C SER A 93 -7.57 15.42 17.59
N VAL A 94 -6.79 15.58 18.66
CA VAL A 94 -6.37 16.86 19.20
C VAL A 94 -4.85 16.95 19.08
N SER A 95 -4.35 17.89 18.28
CA SER A 95 -2.92 18.03 18.00
C SER A 95 -2.43 19.43 18.32
N VAL A 96 -1.34 19.54 19.09
CA VAL A 96 -0.69 20.83 19.37
C VAL A 96 0.52 21.00 18.45
N TYR A 97 0.49 22.04 17.63
CA TYR A 97 1.58 22.35 16.69
C TYR A 97 2.79 22.97 17.43
N ARG A 98 3.92 22.27 17.51
CA ARG A 98 5.12 22.66 18.29
C ARG A 98 6.08 23.63 17.58
N SER A 99 5.81 24.01 16.33
CA SER A 99 6.64 24.82 15.40
C SER A 99 7.66 24.03 14.56
N GLY A 100 7.89 24.56 13.34
CA GLY A 100 8.57 23.92 12.21
C GLY A 100 10.06 23.63 12.35
N GLY A 101 10.43 22.80 13.32
CA GLY A 101 11.68 22.07 13.27
C GLY A 101 11.62 21.09 12.10
N ALA A 102 12.39 21.36 11.04
CA ALA A 102 12.57 20.45 9.91
C ALA A 102 12.88 19.04 10.42
N SER A 103 11.88 18.17 10.40
CA SER A 103 12.00 16.87 10.99
C SER A 103 12.84 15.88 10.17
N ALA A 104 13.56 15.06 10.93
CA ALA A 104 14.49 14.03 10.50
C ALA A 104 13.91 12.62 10.22
N ALA A 105 12.61 12.34 10.38
CA ALA A 105 12.09 10.99 10.06
C ALA A 105 11.73 10.86 8.57
N GLY A 106 12.72 10.59 7.73
CA GLY A 106 12.54 10.24 6.32
C GLY A 106 11.93 8.84 6.21
N GLY A 107 10.74 8.73 5.62
CA GLY A 107 10.13 7.44 5.29
C GLY A 107 11.01 6.65 4.33
N ALA A 108 11.02 5.33 4.49
CA ALA A 108 11.91 4.45 3.76
C ALA A 108 11.75 4.62 2.25
N ARG A 109 12.87 4.84 1.56
CA ARG A 109 12.90 4.80 0.11
C ARG A 109 12.51 3.38 -0.32
N PRO A 110 11.82 3.20 -1.46
CA PRO A 110 11.76 1.88 -2.06
C PRO A 110 13.20 1.41 -2.22
N THR A 111 13.48 0.21 -1.73
CA THR A 111 14.69 -0.52 -2.04
C THR A 111 14.86 -0.46 -3.56
N SER A 112 16.09 -0.18 -4.01
CA SER A 112 16.47 -0.06 -5.41
C SER A 112 15.71 -1.06 -6.29
N ILE A 113 15.19 -0.61 -7.44
CA ILE A 113 14.59 -1.50 -8.43
C ILE A 113 15.59 -2.62 -8.72
N GLN A 114 15.18 -3.85 -8.42
CA GLN A 114 15.93 -5.05 -8.79
C GLN A 114 15.42 -5.57 -10.12
N VAL A 115 16.24 -6.33 -10.83
CA VAL A 115 15.87 -6.90 -12.12
C VAL A 115 16.01 -8.41 -12.02
N LEU A 116 14.96 -9.14 -12.36
CA LEU A 116 14.99 -10.59 -12.50
C LEU A 116 15.94 -11.01 -13.61
N GLU A 117 16.55 -12.18 -13.44
CA GLU A 117 17.20 -12.88 -14.53
C GLU A 117 16.21 -13.13 -15.67
N GLU A 118 16.66 -12.92 -16.91
CA GLU A 118 15.81 -13.01 -18.11
C GLU A 118 15.16 -14.40 -18.26
N GLU A 119 15.89 -15.46 -17.95
CA GLU A 119 15.39 -16.84 -18.04
C GLU A 119 14.33 -17.12 -16.97
N LEU A 120 14.51 -16.61 -15.75
CA LEU A 120 13.51 -16.67 -14.70
C LEU A 120 12.27 -15.87 -15.07
N ARG A 121 12.43 -14.64 -15.57
CA ARG A 121 11.31 -13.81 -16.04
C ARG A 121 10.49 -14.54 -17.10
N ARG A 122 11.16 -15.19 -18.06
CA ARG A 122 10.50 -15.96 -19.12
C ARG A 122 9.72 -17.15 -18.57
N LEU A 123 10.32 -17.94 -17.66
CA LEU A 123 9.64 -19.05 -16.98
C LEU A 123 8.34 -18.60 -16.29
N LEU A 124 8.37 -17.44 -15.63
CA LEU A 124 7.19 -16.89 -14.95
C LEU A 124 6.13 -16.36 -15.91
N LEU A 125 6.53 -15.85 -17.08
CA LEU A 125 5.61 -15.39 -18.11
C LEU A 125 4.95 -16.57 -18.83
N GLU A 126 5.73 -17.59 -19.20
CA GLU A 126 5.26 -18.80 -19.91
C GLU A 126 4.31 -19.67 -19.10
N CYS A 127 4.24 -19.49 -17.77
CA CYS A 127 3.25 -20.20 -16.96
C CYS A 127 1.84 -19.61 -17.05
N LEU A 128 1.66 -18.52 -17.80
CA LEU A 128 0.38 -17.88 -18.07
C LEU A 128 -0.05 -18.18 -19.51
N PRO A 129 -1.35 -18.44 -19.77
CA PRO A 129 -1.82 -18.58 -21.14
C PRO A 129 -1.65 -17.29 -21.96
N ASP A 130 -1.31 -17.45 -23.24
CA ASP A 130 -1.20 -16.34 -24.19
C ASP A 130 -2.55 -15.90 -24.78
N GLU A 131 -3.56 -16.75 -24.70
CA GLU A 131 -4.90 -16.48 -25.22
C GLU A 131 -5.82 -15.93 -24.11
N GLU A 132 -6.58 -14.88 -24.45
CA GLU A 132 -7.52 -14.23 -23.54
C GLU A 132 -8.59 -15.19 -23.00
N GLU A 133 -9.11 -16.09 -23.85
CA GLU A 133 -10.10 -17.09 -23.45
C GLU A 133 -9.53 -18.08 -22.41
N ALA A 134 -8.28 -18.49 -22.58
CA ALA A 134 -7.60 -19.38 -21.66
C ALA A 134 -7.31 -18.69 -20.31
N LEU A 135 -6.97 -17.39 -20.33
CA LEU A 135 -6.86 -16.58 -19.11
C LEU A 135 -8.21 -16.49 -18.37
N CYS A 136 -9.31 -16.24 -19.08
CA CYS A 136 -10.65 -16.25 -18.50
C CYS A 136 -10.98 -17.61 -17.84
N LYS A 137 -10.65 -18.74 -18.50
CA LYS A 137 -10.81 -20.09 -17.94
C LYS A 137 -9.96 -20.31 -16.68
N MET A 138 -8.81 -19.65 -16.59
CA MET A 138 -7.93 -19.64 -15.40
C MET A 138 -8.45 -18.71 -14.28
N GLY A 139 -9.53 -17.95 -14.52
CA GLY A 139 -10.19 -17.10 -13.53
C GLY A 139 -9.84 -15.61 -13.63
N PHE A 140 -9.18 -15.18 -14.69
CA PHE A 140 -9.00 -13.74 -14.97
C PHE A 140 -10.33 -13.09 -15.31
N GLN A 141 -10.46 -11.81 -14.94
CA GLN A 141 -11.67 -11.01 -15.18
C GLN A 141 -11.30 -9.70 -15.85
N HIS A 142 -12.09 -9.28 -16.83
CA HIS A 142 -11.99 -7.93 -17.38
C HIS A 142 -12.38 -6.89 -16.34
N CYS A 143 -11.65 -5.79 -16.35
CA CYS A 143 -11.78 -4.71 -15.40
C CYS A 143 -12.00 -3.39 -16.15
N THR A 144 -13.04 -2.64 -15.78
CA THR A 144 -13.49 -1.42 -16.50
C THR A 144 -13.04 -0.14 -15.79
N GLU A 145 -11.80 -0.11 -15.32
CA GLU A 145 -11.29 0.99 -14.49
C GLU A 145 -10.70 2.15 -15.27
N TYR A 146 -10.37 1.95 -16.54
CA TYR A 146 -9.75 2.95 -17.40
C TYR A 146 -10.75 3.48 -18.44
N LYS A 147 -10.38 4.60 -19.06
CA LYS A 147 -11.13 5.18 -20.18
C LYS A 147 -11.30 4.16 -21.32
N ASP A 148 -12.31 4.40 -22.16
CA ASP A 148 -12.52 3.64 -23.38
C ASP A 148 -11.21 3.57 -24.19
N GLY A 149 -10.86 2.37 -24.67
CA GLY A 149 -9.64 2.13 -25.46
C GLY A 149 -8.51 1.43 -24.70
N HIS A 150 -8.44 1.53 -23.37
CA HIS A 150 -7.49 0.74 -22.56
C HIS A 150 -8.18 -0.48 -21.95
N SER A 151 -7.65 -1.66 -22.23
CA SER A 151 -8.16 -2.94 -21.75
C SER A 151 -7.29 -3.50 -20.64
N TYR A 152 -7.95 -4.13 -19.67
CA TYR A 152 -7.31 -4.58 -18.45
C TYR A 152 -7.98 -5.87 -17.93
N MET A 153 -7.16 -6.86 -17.61
CA MET A 153 -7.58 -8.10 -16.93
C MET A 153 -6.80 -8.31 -15.65
N GLU A 154 -7.48 -8.87 -14.64
CA GLU A 154 -6.88 -9.22 -13.36
C GLU A 154 -7.23 -10.65 -12.95
N GLY A 155 -6.22 -11.43 -12.57
CA GLY A 155 -6.36 -12.76 -12.00
C GLY A 155 -5.91 -12.77 -10.53
N TYR A 156 -6.67 -13.43 -9.66
CA TYR A 156 -6.43 -13.44 -8.22
C TYR A 156 -6.08 -14.85 -7.72
N PHE A 157 -4.89 -14.99 -7.17
CA PHE A 157 -4.34 -16.28 -6.75
C PHE A 157 -3.73 -16.20 -5.36
N HIS A 158 -3.33 -17.34 -4.81
CA HIS A 158 -2.46 -17.37 -3.64
C HIS A 158 -1.16 -18.15 -3.89
N ALA A 159 -0.13 -17.80 -3.12
CA ALA A 159 1.20 -18.43 -3.16
C ALA A 159 1.62 -19.02 -1.80
N LEU A 160 0.68 -19.70 -1.14
CA LEU A 160 1.01 -20.49 0.05
C LEU A 160 1.80 -21.73 -0.37
N PRO A 161 2.87 -22.09 0.36
CA PRO A 161 3.78 -23.15 -0.07
C PRO A 161 3.13 -24.54 -0.02
N HIS A 162 2.25 -24.80 0.96
CA HIS A 162 1.71 -26.13 1.24
C HIS A 162 0.21 -26.30 0.91
N SER A 163 -0.37 -25.43 0.08
CA SER A 163 -1.78 -25.56 -0.29
C SER A 163 -1.96 -25.46 -1.80
N ALA A 164 -2.45 -26.54 -2.41
CA ALA A 164 -3.04 -26.50 -3.74
C ALA A 164 -4.55 -26.15 -3.71
N ALA A 165 -5.18 -26.28 -2.54
CA ALA A 165 -6.58 -25.96 -2.35
C ALA A 165 -6.80 -24.44 -2.34
N SER A 166 -7.96 -24.02 -2.84
CA SER A 166 -8.36 -22.62 -2.82
C SER A 166 -8.47 -22.08 -1.41
N VAL A 167 -8.05 -20.83 -1.20
CA VAL A 167 -8.17 -20.14 0.09
C VAL A 167 -9.16 -18.99 0.02
N GLU A 168 -9.91 -18.80 1.10
CA GLU A 168 -10.75 -17.61 1.25
C GLU A 168 -9.90 -16.41 1.63
N SER A 169 -10.25 -15.26 1.07
CA SER A 169 -9.56 -13.98 1.26
C SER A 169 -10.54 -12.85 0.94
N ILE A 170 -10.07 -11.61 1.07
CA ILE A 170 -10.85 -10.43 0.69
C ILE A 170 -10.55 -10.04 -0.75
N HIS A 171 -11.60 -9.64 -1.47
CA HIS A 171 -11.47 -9.04 -2.78
C HIS A 171 -10.88 -7.62 -2.66
N PRO A 172 -9.72 -7.32 -3.27
CA PRO A 172 -9.00 -6.06 -3.03
C PRO A 172 -9.81 -4.81 -3.45
N ARG A 173 -10.65 -4.93 -4.47
CA ARG A 173 -11.53 -3.85 -4.95
C ARG A 173 -12.89 -3.80 -4.26
N HIS A 174 -13.30 -4.91 -3.66
CA HIS A 174 -14.64 -5.09 -3.12
C HIS A 174 -14.49 -5.60 -1.71
N MET A 175 -13.94 -4.74 -0.84
CA MET A 175 -13.45 -5.02 0.51
C MET A 175 -14.40 -5.86 1.42
N ARG A 176 -15.68 -6.02 1.07
CA ARG A 176 -16.65 -6.85 1.81
C ARG A 176 -17.06 -8.15 1.12
N ARG A 177 -16.52 -8.44 -0.06
CA ARG A 177 -16.81 -9.65 -0.82
C ARG A 177 -15.69 -10.65 -0.58
N LYS A 178 -16.07 -11.80 -0.04
CA LYS A 178 -15.20 -12.97 0.05
C LYS A 178 -14.81 -13.44 -1.35
N LEU A 179 -13.53 -13.66 -1.54
CA LEU A 179 -12.95 -14.18 -2.77
C LEU A 179 -12.25 -15.50 -2.46
N ARG A 180 -12.63 -16.55 -3.19
CA ARG A 180 -11.86 -17.80 -3.20
C ARG A 180 -10.75 -17.67 -4.23
N ARG A 181 -9.51 -17.69 -3.75
CA ARG A 181 -8.31 -17.65 -4.60
C ARG A 181 -7.87 -19.06 -4.88
N ALA A 182 -7.70 -19.40 -6.15
CA ALA A 182 -7.02 -20.63 -6.52
C ALA A 182 -5.52 -20.51 -6.23
N ALA A 183 -4.85 -21.65 -6.09
CA ALA A 183 -3.39 -21.67 -6.07
C ALA A 183 -2.85 -21.08 -7.37
N ALA A 184 -1.84 -20.22 -7.29
CA ALA A 184 -1.17 -19.71 -8.48
C ALA A 184 -0.47 -20.85 -9.25
N PRO A 185 -0.15 -20.65 -10.54
CA PRO A 185 0.69 -21.59 -11.29
C PRO A 185 1.96 -21.94 -10.52
N LEU A 186 2.40 -23.19 -10.64
CA LEU A 186 3.53 -23.73 -9.88
C LEU A 186 4.80 -22.86 -9.99
N PRO A 187 5.22 -22.35 -11.18
CA PRO A 187 6.39 -21.49 -11.28
C PRO A 187 6.27 -20.20 -10.44
N LEU A 188 5.10 -19.56 -10.42
CA LEU A 188 4.85 -18.37 -9.60
C LEU A 188 4.86 -18.71 -8.11
N ARG A 189 4.22 -19.81 -7.68
CA ARG A 189 4.25 -20.23 -6.27
C ARG A 189 5.68 -20.52 -5.80
N ALA A 190 6.45 -21.24 -6.60
CA ALA A 190 7.83 -21.57 -6.29
C ALA A 190 8.72 -20.32 -6.28
N PHE A 191 8.49 -19.37 -7.18
CA PHE A 191 9.19 -18.09 -7.15
C PHE A 191 8.95 -17.33 -5.85
N ILE A 192 7.71 -17.21 -5.40
CA ILE A 192 7.39 -16.54 -4.14
C ILE A 192 8.02 -17.27 -2.95
N GLU A 193 7.97 -18.60 -2.92
CA GLU A 193 8.61 -19.36 -1.86
C GLU A 193 10.15 -19.23 -1.88
N ALA A 194 10.76 -19.22 -3.06
CA ALA A 194 12.19 -18.94 -3.20
C ALA A 194 12.54 -17.51 -2.72
N VAL A 195 11.70 -16.51 -2.99
CA VAL A 195 11.83 -15.15 -2.42
C VAL A 195 11.83 -15.21 -0.88
N ARG A 196 10.91 -15.95 -0.25
CA ARG A 196 10.89 -16.10 1.22
C ARG A 196 12.18 -16.73 1.73
N ARG A 197 12.67 -17.79 1.09
CA ARG A 197 13.93 -18.46 1.46
C ARG A 197 15.14 -17.55 1.34
N CYS A 198 15.23 -16.78 0.26
CA CYS A 198 16.31 -15.81 0.04
C CYS A 198 16.34 -14.70 1.09
N ASN A 199 15.19 -14.34 1.64
CA ASN A 199 15.03 -13.26 2.62
C ASN A 199 14.72 -13.78 4.03
N ARG A 200 14.94 -15.07 4.30
CA ARG A 200 14.51 -15.70 5.56
C ARG A 200 15.03 -14.98 6.79
N LEU A 201 16.32 -14.65 6.82
CA LEU A 201 16.95 -14.00 7.98
C LEU A 201 16.34 -12.62 8.28
N SER A 202 16.06 -11.82 7.24
CA SER A 202 15.45 -10.50 7.42
C SER A 202 13.99 -10.60 7.86
N LEU A 203 13.24 -11.55 7.30
CA LEU A 203 11.85 -11.81 7.65
C LEU A 203 11.73 -12.34 9.09
N GLU A 204 12.61 -13.23 9.52
CA GLU A 204 12.68 -13.73 10.90
C GLU A 204 13.05 -12.61 11.89
N ALA A 205 14.00 -11.74 11.53
CA ALA A 205 14.36 -10.57 12.36
C ALA A 205 13.19 -9.59 12.49
N MET A 206 12.51 -9.29 11.38
CA MET A 206 11.30 -8.46 11.35
C MET A 206 10.19 -9.06 12.21
N GLN A 207 9.92 -10.35 12.06
CA GLN A 207 8.94 -11.07 12.86
C GLN A 207 9.26 -10.99 14.37
N ALA A 208 10.51 -11.24 14.75
CA ALA A 208 10.93 -11.21 16.15
C ALA A 208 10.78 -9.81 16.76
N GLU A 209 11.08 -8.76 15.98
CA GLU A 209 10.91 -7.38 16.44
C GLU A 209 9.43 -6.98 16.56
N LEU A 210 8.60 -7.33 15.58
CA LEU A 210 7.16 -7.13 15.62
C LEU A 210 6.50 -7.83 16.83
N ARG A 211 6.98 -9.02 17.21
CA ARG A 211 6.51 -9.71 18.43
C ARG A 211 6.90 -8.98 19.71
N ARG A 212 8.11 -8.39 19.75
CA ARG A 212 8.60 -7.67 20.92
C ARG A 212 7.88 -6.34 21.14
N SER A 213 7.38 -5.68 20.09
CA SER A 213 6.63 -4.43 20.23
C SER A 213 5.21 -4.65 20.77
N GLY A 214 4.65 -5.85 20.65
CA GLY A 214 3.27 -6.16 21.04
C GLY A 214 2.23 -5.71 19.99
N GLU A 215 2.34 -4.48 19.49
CA GLU A 215 1.45 -3.91 18.46
C GLU A 215 1.60 -4.61 17.10
N GLY A 216 2.80 -5.10 16.78
CA GLY A 216 3.10 -5.79 15.53
C GLY A 216 2.71 -7.27 15.51
N LYS A 217 2.06 -7.80 16.56
CA LYS A 217 1.85 -9.24 16.75
C LYS A 217 1.10 -9.89 15.58
N HIS A 218 0.05 -9.25 15.06
CA HIS A 218 -0.72 -9.78 13.93
C HIS A 218 0.12 -9.90 12.67
N LEU A 219 0.90 -8.86 12.35
CA LEU A 219 1.84 -8.93 11.23
C LEU A 219 2.87 -10.05 11.43
N ALA A 220 3.38 -10.20 12.66
CA ALA A 220 4.31 -11.27 12.97
C ALA A 220 3.71 -12.68 12.81
N ASP A 221 2.42 -12.85 13.08
CA ASP A 221 1.72 -14.11 12.90
C ASP A 221 1.42 -14.39 11.41
N VAL A 222 1.11 -13.35 10.63
CA VAL A 222 1.06 -13.42 9.15
C VAL A 222 2.41 -13.84 8.57
N LEU A 223 3.52 -13.29 9.08
CA LEU A 223 4.87 -13.70 8.71
C LEU A 223 5.13 -15.16 9.10
N ALA A 224 4.76 -15.56 10.32
CA ALA A 224 4.96 -16.92 10.85
C ALA A 224 4.35 -18.00 9.96
N ARG A 225 3.15 -17.75 9.44
CA ARG A 225 2.41 -18.70 8.60
C ARG A 225 2.73 -18.59 7.11
N SER A 226 3.83 -17.91 6.75
CA SER A 226 4.25 -17.69 5.36
C SER A 226 3.17 -17.04 4.48
N ALA A 227 2.33 -16.19 5.08
CA ALA A 227 1.27 -15.48 4.36
C ALA A 227 1.74 -14.14 3.79
N HIS A 228 3.00 -13.76 3.99
CA HIS A 228 3.59 -12.62 3.27
C HIS A 228 3.87 -12.98 1.81
N PHE A 229 3.64 -11.99 0.93
CA PHE A 229 3.66 -12.15 -0.53
C PHE A 229 2.76 -13.26 -1.07
N ALA A 230 1.81 -13.75 -0.26
CA ALA A 230 0.95 -14.89 -0.59
C ALA A 230 -0.38 -14.49 -1.24
N ASP A 231 -0.79 -13.22 -1.17
CA ASP A 231 -1.93 -12.70 -1.94
C ASP A 231 -1.41 -12.18 -3.27
N LEU A 232 -1.69 -12.93 -4.35
CA LEU A 232 -1.23 -12.60 -5.69
C LEU A 232 -2.36 -11.96 -6.51
N SER A 233 -2.03 -10.86 -7.16
CA SER A 233 -2.79 -10.31 -8.29
C SER A 233 -1.88 -10.30 -9.53
N ILE A 234 -2.39 -10.83 -10.63
CA ILE A 234 -1.72 -10.80 -11.93
C ILE A 234 -2.51 -9.86 -12.83
N GLN A 235 -1.86 -8.78 -13.27
CA GLN A 235 -2.45 -7.71 -14.04
C GLN A 235 -1.94 -7.76 -15.47
N ILE A 236 -2.86 -7.69 -16.43
CA ILE A 236 -2.57 -7.70 -17.86
C ILE A 236 -3.22 -6.47 -18.49
N HIS A 237 -2.42 -5.60 -19.10
CA HIS A 237 -2.86 -4.34 -19.70
C HIS A 237 -2.50 -4.25 -21.19
N TRP A 238 -3.42 -3.75 -22.01
CA TRP A 238 -3.21 -3.48 -23.43
C TRP A 238 -4.20 -2.42 -23.97
N GLY A 239 -4.02 -1.99 -25.21
CA GLY A 239 -4.81 -0.93 -25.84
C GLY A 239 -4.13 0.44 -25.71
N GLU A 240 -4.95 1.49 -25.69
CA GLU A 240 -4.52 2.89 -25.66
C GLU A 240 -3.68 3.23 -24.43
N GLU A 241 -2.89 4.31 -24.51
CA GLU A 241 -2.10 4.78 -23.37
C GLU A 241 -2.98 5.33 -22.23
N VAL A 242 -2.52 5.09 -21.00
CA VAL A 242 -3.03 5.71 -19.77
C VAL A 242 -1.97 6.67 -19.27
N LEU A 243 -2.22 7.97 -19.45
CA LEU A 243 -1.29 9.02 -19.08
C LEU A 243 -1.24 9.23 -17.55
N ALA A 244 -0.19 9.87 -17.05
CA ALA A 244 0.00 10.12 -15.62
C ALA A 244 -1.12 10.96 -14.99
N GLU A 245 -1.67 11.90 -15.75
CA GLU A 245 -2.81 12.75 -15.40
C GLU A 245 -4.16 12.00 -15.40
N GLU A 246 -4.25 10.91 -16.14
CA GLU A 246 -5.43 10.04 -16.20
C GLU A 246 -5.32 8.86 -15.22
N ALA A 247 -4.11 8.58 -14.73
CA ALA A 247 -3.85 7.48 -13.83
C ALA A 247 -4.62 7.67 -12.50
N MET A 248 -5.29 6.61 -12.06
CA MET A 248 -6.08 6.62 -10.84
C MET A 248 -5.17 6.63 -9.61
N TRP A 249 -5.01 7.80 -8.99
CA TRP A 249 -4.29 7.95 -7.74
C TRP A 249 -5.07 7.33 -6.58
N HIS A 250 -4.43 6.39 -5.88
CA HIS A 250 -5.03 5.70 -4.74
C HIS A 250 -3.97 5.33 -3.68
N VAL A 251 -4.46 4.88 -2.54
CA VAL A 251 -3.67 4.24 -1.48
C VAL A 251 -4.20 2.82 -1.36
N ASP A 252 -3.30 1.85 -1.31
CA ASP A 252 -3.70 0.45 -1.20
C ASP A 252 -4.32 0.13 0.18
N ALA A 253 -5.05 -0.98 0.25
CA ALA A 253 -5.52 -1.54 1.52
C ALA A 253 -4.36 -2.12 2.36
N ALA A 254 -4.65 -2.42 3.62
CA ALA A 254 -3.67 -2.91 4.61
C ALA A 254 -2.95 -4.21 4.22
N ASN A 255 -3.49 -5.03 3.31
CA ASN A 255 -2.76 -6.20 2.79
C ASN A 255 -1.51 -5.80 1.98
N SER A 256 -1.43 -4.58 1.46
CA SER A 256 -0.23 -4.05 0.81
C SER A 256 0.78 -3.42 1.77
N PHE A 257 0.69 -3.69 3.08
CA PHE A 257 1.67 -3.20 4.05
C PHE A 257 3.08 -3.75 3.79
N LEU A 258 3.18 -4.99 3.31
CA LEU A 258 4.40 -5.55 2.74
C LEU A 258 4.07 -6.03 1.32
N HIS A 259 4.44 -5.22 0.33
CA HIS A 259 4.09 -5.38 -1.06
C HIS A 259 5.36 -5.59 -1.89
N MET A 260 5.33 -6.57 -2.78
CA MET A 260 6.33 -6.74 -3.84
C MET A 260 5.61 -6.69 -5.19
N ALA A 261 6.13 -5.92 -6.14
CA ALA A 261 5.66 -5.95 -7.52
C ALA A 261 6.76 -6.45 -8.44
N VAL A 262 6.38 -7.16 -9.50
CA VAL A 262 7.28 -7.71 -10.51
C VAL A 262 6.68 -7.46 -11.89
N GLY A 263 7.41 -6.78 -12.78
CA GLY A 263 7.04 -6.68 -14.20
C GLY A 263 7.55 -7.91 -14.96
N LEU A 264 6.68 -8.65 -15.62
CA LEU A 264 7.04 -9.82 -16.44
C LEU A 264 7.15 -9.48 -17.92
N GLN A 265 6.29 -8.60 -18.44
CA GLN A 265 6.30 -8.19 -19.85
C GLN A 265 5.85 -6.73 -19.97
N GLY A 266 6.31 -6.04 -21.01
CA GLY A 266 6.01 -4.64 -21.24
C GLY A 266 6.66 -3.71 -20.20
N ARG A 267 6.50 -2.41 -20.38
CA ARG A 267 6.99 -1.39 -19.45
C ARG A 267 5.83 -0.59 -18.88
N ARG A 268 5.95 -0.09 -17.66
CA ARG A 268 4.98 0.80 -17.01
C ARG A 268 5.69 1.78 -16.10
N ALA A 269 5.05 2.90 -15.73
CA ALA A 269 5.62 3.83 -14.75
C ALA A 269 4.80 3.81 -13.46
N LEU A 270 5.45 3.53 -12.34
CA LEU A 270 4.90 3.74 -11.02
C LEU A 270 5.09 5.20 -10.62
N HIS A 271 4.00 5.90 -10.40
CA HIS A 271 3.98 7.23 -9.80
C HIS A 271 3.73 7.10 -8.31
N ALA A 272 4.55 7.73 -7.48
CA ALA A 272 4.39 7.75 -6.04
C ALA A 272 4.56 9.16 -5.50
N LYS A 273 3.64 9.61 -4.65
CA LYS A 273 3.76 10.88 -3.93
C LYS A 273 4.40 10.61 -2.59
N ARG A 274 5.66 10.98 -2.44
CA ARG A 274 6.45 10.74 -1.22
C ARG A 274 7.17 12.00 -0.77
N ALA A 275 7.28 12.18 0.54
CA ALA A 275 8.12 13.20 1.12
C ALA A 275 9.57 12.67 1.22
N ARG A 276 10.54 13.33 0.56
CA ARG A 276 11.96 12.91 0.60
C ARG A 276 12.61 13.03 1.99
N ARG A 277 12.01 13.88 2.82
CA ARG A 277 12.31 14.14 4.23
C ARG A 277 10.98 14.55 4.87
N ARG A 278 10.85 14.45 6.19
CA ARG A 278 9.57 14.72 6.85
C ARG A 278 9.04 16.13 6.60
N THR A 279 9.90 17.09 6.29
CA THR A 279 9.51 18.47 5.94
C THR A 279 9.77 18.87 4.50
N ALA A 280 10.17 17.91 3.66
CA ALA A 280 10.28 18.17 2.24
C ALA A 280 8.88 18.10 1.62
N LYS A 281 8.56 19.08 0.77
CA LYS A 281 7.37 19.06 -0.08
C LYS A 281 7.24 17.70 -0.76
N THR A 282 6.05 17.11 -0.70
CA THR A 282 5.74 15.85 -1.36
C THR A 282 6.06 15.98 -2.85
N ALA A 283 7.03 15.21 -3.32
CA ALA A 283 7.39 15.16 -4.73
C ALA A 283 6.72 13.94 -5.35
N ALA A 284 6.08 14.13 -6.50
CA ALA A 284 5.72 13.00 -7.33
C ALA A 284 7.01 12.41 -7.90
N GLU A 285 7.30 11.17 -7.55
CA GLU A 285 8.39 10.39 -8.11
C GLU A 285 7.80 9.45 -9.16
N ARG A 286 8.43 9.42 -10.33
CA ARG A 286 8.07 8.53 -11.42
C ARG A 286 9.18 7.49 -11.59
N LEU A 287 8.81 6.23 -11.46
CA LEU A 287 9.72 5.09 -11.52
C LEU A 287 9.30 4.18 -12.68
N TRP A 288 10.06 4.20 -13.76
CA TRP A 288 9.87 3.28 -14.87
C TRP A 288 10.26 1.87 -14.49
N GLN A 289 9.41 0.92 -14.82
CA GLN A 289 9.58 -0.51 -14.62
C GLN A 289 9.69 -1.17 -15.99
N GLU A 290 10.90 -1.61 -16.34
CA GLU A 290 11.16 -2.45 -17.51
C GLU A 290 10.81 -3.92 -17.23
N PRO A 291 10.71 -4.79 -18.25
CA PRO A 291 10.54 -6.22 -18.02
C PRO A 291 11.62 -6.78 -17.07
N GLY A 292 11.19 -7.54 -16.06
CA GLY A 292 12.02 -8.08 -14.99
C GLY A 292 12.17 -7.14 -13.80
N ALA A 293 11.80 -5.86 -13.91
CA ALA A 293 11.90 -4.91 -12.80
C ALA A 293 11.00 -5.32 -11.64
N SER A 294 11.55 -5.23 -10.43
CA SER A 294 10.83 -5.50 -9.18
C SER A 294 11.18 -4.49 -8.11
N TYR A 295 10.20 -4.19 -7.25
CA TYR A 295 10.40 -3.39 -6.04
C TYR A 295 9.65 -4.01 -4.87
N VAL A 296 10.08 -3.66 -3.67
CA VAL A 296 9.36 -3.90 -2.42
C VAL A 296 9.01 -2.56 -1.80
N GLY A 297 7.80 -2.44 -1.25
CA GLY A 297 7.33 -1.22 -0.60
C GLY A 297 6.05 -1.45 0.20
N SER A 298 5.45 -0.34 0.61
CA SER A 298 4.21 -0.31 1.40
C SER A 298 3.25 0.71 0.81
N PRO A 299 2.64 0.45 -0.37
CA PRO A 299 1.77 1.41 -1.06
C PRO A 299 0.45 1.71 -0.33
N CYS A 300 0.17 1.06 0.80
CA CYS A 300 -0.88 1.49 1.73
C CYS A 300 -0.47 2.70 2.58
N CYS A 301 0.81 3.11 2.55
CA CYS A 301 1.32 4.24 3.32
C CYS A 301 1.53 5.51 2.48
N TYR A 302 1.27 5.48 1.16
CA TYR A 302 1.43 6.66 0.31
C TYR A 302 0.54 6.60 -0.94
N PRO A 303 0.07 7.75 -1.45
CA PRO A 303 -0.66 7.80 -2.72
C PRO A 303 0.25 7.39 -3.88
N HIS A 304 -0.26 6.54 -4.75
CA HIS A 304 0.43 6.09 -5.94
C HIS A 304 -0.56 5.88 -7.10
N ALA A 305 -0.01 5.81 -8.31
CA ALA A 305 -0.75 5.56 -9.53
C ALA A 305 0.16 4.83 -10.53
N VAL A 306 -0.40 4.20 -11.56
CA VAL A 306 0.38 3.52 -12.59
C VAL A 306 -0.01 4.06 -13.95
N GLU A 307 1.01 4.43 -14.73
CA GLU A 307 0.90 4.87 -16.11
C GLU A 307 1.27 3.71 -17.03
N TYR A 308 0.51 3.54 -18.11
CA TYR A 308 0.68 2.47 -19.09
C TYR A 308 0.86 3.07 -20.49
N PRO A 309 1.96 2.77 -21.20
CA PRO A 309 2.06 3.12 -22.62
C PRO A 309 1.07 2.32 -23.46
N GLU A 310 0.76 2.82 -24.64
CA GLU A 310 -0.01 2.08 -25.65
C GLU A 310 0.73 0.79 -26.05
N VAL A 311 0.02 -0.35 -26.01
CA VAL A 311 0.57 -1.65 -26.40
C VAL A 311 -0.52 -2.54 -27.02
N THR A 312 -0.12 -3.41 -27.94
CA THR A 312 -0.98 -4.47 -28.47
C THR A 312 -1.04 -5.67 -27.51
N TRP A 313 -1.98 -6.61 -27.74
CA TRP A 313 -2.07 -7.85 -26.97
C TRP A 313 -0.76 -8.66 -26.94
N ASP A 314 -0.08 -8.81 -28.08
CA ASP A 314 1.19 -9.56 -28.16
C ASP A 314 2.32 -8.89 -27.38
N ARG A 315 2.19 -7.58 -27.13
CA ARG A 315 3.15 -6.76 -26.38
C ARG A 315 2.58 -6.27 -25.05
N ARG A 316 1.51 -6.92 -24.57
CA ARG A 316 0.78 -6.55 -23.34
C ARG A 316 1.71 -6.42 -22.15
N ILE A 317 1.34 -5.55 -21.23
CA ILE A 317 2.06 -5.35 -19.98
C ILE A 317 1.54 -6.40 -18.99
N VAL A 318 2.43 -7.26 -18.51
CA VAL A 318 2.11 -8.30 -17.51
C VAL A 318 2.87 -7.98 -16.24
N ALA A 319 2.15 -7.84 -15.12
CA ALA A 319 2.75 -7.60 -13.83
C ALA A 319 2.13 -8.46 -12.74
N VAL A 320 2.94 -8.88 -11.78
CA VAL A 320 2.52 -9.63 -10.60
C VAL A 320 2.68 -8.75 -9.37
N GLN A 321 1.61 -8.59 -8.62
CA GLN A 321 1.60 -7.93 -7.33
C GLN A 321 1.45 -8.98 -6.23
N CYS A 322 2.33 -8.94 -5.24
CA CYS A 322 2.41 -9.89 -4.15
C CYS A 322 2.23 -9.14 -2.83
N ARG A 323 1.18 -9.48 -2.09
CA ARG A 323 0.73 -8.80 -0.87
C ARG A 323 0.65 -9.78 0.30
N LEU A 324 0.31 -9.26 1.48
CA LEU A 324 -0.04 -10.09 2.64
C LEU A 324 -1.38 -10.80 2.38
N LEU A 325 -1.42 -12.11 2.56
CA LEU A 325 -2.67 -12.88 2.53
C LEU A 325 -3.36 -12.80 3.89
N LEU A 326 -4.20 -11.77 4.03
CA LEU A 326 -4.97 -11.50 5.24
C LEU A 326 -6.35 -12.18 5.20
N THR A 327 -6.79 -12.66 6.35
CA THR A 327 -8.18 -13.06 6.59
C THR A 327 -9.05 -11.81 6.75
N GLU A 328 -10.38 -12.01 6.75
CA GLU A 328 -11.32 -10.92 7.00
C GLU A 328 -11.14 -10.28 8.37
N GLU A 329 -10.91 -11.12 9.38
CA GLU A 329 -10.65 -10.70 10.76
C GLU A 329 -9.34 -9.93 10.89
N GLU A 330 -8.26 -10.35 10.20
CA GLU A 330 -6.98 -9.64 10.23
C GLU A 330 -7.03 -8.28 9.51
N MET A 331 -7.84 -8.16 8.44
CA MET A 331 -7.95 -6.91 7.69
C MET A 331 -8.91 -5.90 8.32
N PHE A 332 -10.00 -6.34 8.94
CA PHE A 332 -11.05 -5.45 9.47
C PHE A 332 -11.20 -5.46 10.99
N GLY A 333 -10.50 -6.37 11.68
CA GLY A 333 -10.70 -6.67 13.09
C GLY A 333 -12.06 -7.31 13.35
N ASP A 334 -12.23 -7.85 14.56
CA ASP A 334 -13.58 -7.99 15.11
C ASP A 334 -14.10 -6.57 15.43
N ARG A 335 -15.38 -6.28 15.16
CA ARG A 335 -16.02 -4.99 15.50
C ARG A 335 -15.84 -4.63 16.98
N GLN A 336 -15.58 -5.61 17.83
CA GLN A 336 -15.34 -5.45 19.26
C GLN A 336 -13.86 -5.25 19.63
N ASN A 337 -12.91 -5.56 18.73
CA ASN A 337 -11.48 -5.57 19.03
C ASN A 337 -10.64 -4.89 17.93
N LEU A 338 -10.63 -3.56 17.95
CA LEU A 338 -9.87 -2.71 17.02
C LEU A 338 -8.35 -2.89 17.13
N SER A 339 -7.84 -3.55 18.18
CA SER A 339 -6.41 -3.86 18.30
C SER A 339 -5.92 -4.92 17.30
N LEU A 340 -6.84 -5.61 16.63
CA LEU A 340 -6.53 -6.66 15.65
C LEU A 340 -6.22 -6.10 14.24
N LEU A 341 -6.50 -4.83 14.00
CA LEU A 341 -6.32 -4.20 12.70
C LEU A 341 -4.83 -3.91 12.46
N LEU A 342 -4.28 -4.48 11.38
CA LEU A 342 -2.92 -4.20 10.90
C LEU A 342 -2.63 -2.70 10.66
N ASP A 343 -3.69 -1.89 10.53
CA ASP A 343 -3.64 -0.46 10.20
C ASP A 343 -4.02 0.47 11.36
N THR A 344 -4.26 -0.05 12.58
CA THR A 344 -4.63 0.79 13.73
C THR A 344 -3.47 1.19 14.61
N ASP A 345 -2.23 0.78 14.30
CA ASP A 345 -1.05 1.19 15.06
C ASP A 345 -0.89 2.72 15.00
N PRO A 346 -1.37 3.44 16.03
CA PRO A 346 -1.57 4.89 15.93
C PRO A 346 -0.23 5.62 16.06
N GLU A 347 0.71 5.01 16.80
CA GLU A 347 2.10 5.42 16.93
C GLU A 347 2.95 4.94 15.75
N GLY A 348 2.38 4.06 14.92
CA GLY A 348 2.91 3.33 13.76
C GLY A 348 4.25 2.61 13.97
N ASN A 349 4.49 2.12 15.17
CA ASN A 349 5.67 1.33 15.51
C ASN A 349 5.91 0.16 14.54
N THR A 350 4.85 -0.51 14.10
CA THR A 350 4.77 -1.58 13.09
C THR A 350 5.33 -1.14 11.75
N ALA A 351 4.90 0.01 11.21
CA ALA A 351 5.43 0.55 9.96
C ALA A 351 6.92 0.88 10.10
N SER A 352 7.31 1.47 11.23
CA SER A 352 8.71 1.80 11.53
C SER A 352 9.59 0.54 11.62
N ILE A 353 9.09 -0.55 12.19
CA ILE A 353 9.78 -1.85 12.24
C ILE A 353 9.94 -2.40 10.83
N VAL A 354 8.86 -2.46 10.03
CA VAL A 354 8.92 -2.97 8.66
C VAL A 354 9.93 -2.17 7.83
N PHE A 355 9.84 -0.84 7.84
CA PHE A 355 10.74 0.05 7.10
C PHE A 355 12.19 -0.10 7.54
N ARG A 356 12.45 -0.11 8.85
CA ARG A 356 13.81 -0.31 9.36
C ARG A 356 14.38 -1.66 8.93
N GLN A 357 13.57 -2.72 8.95
CA GLN A 357 14.03 -4.06 8.58
C GLN A 357 14.21 -4.22 7.07
N THR A 358 13.36 -3.60 6.25
CA THR A 358 13.56 -3.60 4.79
C THR A 358 14.72 -2.71 4.34
N GLU A 359 15.08 -1.68 5.10
CA GLU A 359 16.28 -0.88 4.85
C GLU A 359 17.56 -1.56 5.34
N ALA A 360 17.53 -2.20 6.52
CA ALA A 360 18.70 -2.83 7.12
C ALA A 360 19.17 -4.07 6.34
N TRP A 361 18.26 -4.74 5.66
CA TRP A 361 18.54 -5.96 4.91
C TRP A 361 18.20 -5.75 3.42
N PRO A 362 19.20 -5.74 2.52
CA PRO A 362 18.95 -5.69 1.10
C PRO A 362 18.03 -6.85 0.70
N PHE A 363 16.84 -6.53 0.22
CA PHE A 363 15.93 -7.53 -0.30
C PHE A 363 16.61 -8.26 -1.48
N ARG A 364 16.50 -9.58 -1.55
CA ARG A 364 17.12 -10.39 -2.61
C ARG A 364 16.06 -11.14 -3.42
N LEU A 365 16.09 -10.99 -4.74
CA LEU A 365 15.34 -11.87 -5.64
C LEU A 365 16.09 -13.21 -5.85
N PRO A 366 15.38 -14.34 -5.98
CA PRO A 366 15.98 -15.63 -6.31
C PRO A 366 16.43 -15.65 -7.78
N GLY A 367 17.43 -16.49 -8.08
CA GLY A 367 17.78 -16.86 -9.45
C GLY A 367 16.95 -18.04 -9.98
N LEU A 368 17.08 -18.37 -11.26
CA LEU A 368 16.32 -19.46 -11.88
C LEU A 368 16.51 -20.81 -11.15
N ALA A 369 17.74 -21.17 -10.82
CA ALA A 369 18.07 -22.45 -10.18
C ALA A 369 17.40 -22.61 -8.79
N GLU A 370 17.31 -21.53 -8.01
CA GLU A 370 16.65 -21.54 -6.70
C GLU A 370 15.14 -21.77 -6.86
N VAL A 371 14.52 -21.14 -7.86
CA VAL A 371 13.10 -21.32 -8.16
C VAL A 371 12.83 -22.75 -8.63
N GLN A 372 13.65 -23.30 -9.54
CA GLN A 372 13.51 -24.67 -10.02
C GLN A 372 13.67 -25.72 -8.91
N ALA A 373 14.60 -25.49 -7.97
CA ALA A 373 14.76 -26.36 -6.80
C ALA A 373 13.47 -26.39 -5.96
N VAL A 374 12.87 -25.22 -5.69
CA VAL A 374 11.61 -25.11 -4.95
C VAL A 374 10.45 -25.76 -5.73
N MET A 375 10.37 -25.58 -7.05
CA MET A 375 9.35 -26.23 -7.89
C MET A 375 9.41 -27.75 -7.73
N LYS A 376 10.61 -28.33 -7.85
CA LYS A 376 10.82 -29.77 -7.71
C LYS A 376 10.40 -30.28 -6.33
N GLU A 377 10.66 -29.52 -5.26
CA GLU A 377 10.19 -29.88 -3.92
C GLU A 377 8.66 -29.86 -3.81
N MET A 378 8.01 -28.85 -4.38
CA MET A 378 6.55 -28.70 -4.37
C MET A 378 5.81 -29.77 -5.19
N GLU A 379 6.43 -30.30 -6.25
CA GLU A 379 5.85 -31.40 -7.05
C GLU A 379 5.86 -32.75 -6.31
N LEU A 380 6.76 -32.89 -5.32
CA LEU A 380 6.90 -34.13 -4.54
C LEU A 380 6.02 -34.13 -3.28
N SER A 381 5.44 -33.00 -2.89
CA SER A 381 4.56 -32.81 -1.73
C SER A 381 3.10 -32.88 -2.11
#